data_AF-A0A2N5ZMT3-F1
#
_entry.id   AF-A0A2N5ZMT3-F1
#
_cell.length_a   1.000
_cell.length_b   1.000
_cell.length_c   1.000
_cell.angle_alpha   90.00
_cell.angle_beta   90.00
_cell.angle_gamma   90.00
#
_symmetry.space_group_name_H-M   'P 1'
#
loop_
_entity.id
_entity.type
_entity.pdbx_description
1 polymer ?
#
loop_
_entity_poly.entity_id
_entity_poly.type
_entity_poly.pdbx_seq_one_letter_code
_entity_poly.pdbx_strand_id
1 'polypeptide(L)'
;MKLNYLISTFLLLSISSAAFSNQFSNNANDSDEIENVKQVIIESYVKGIFLEGNHKMVKKGWHPDCDIVILEKGKLVKLPAQYWVDRLKKNPKPLDPYVTYKFVDVKVTGYAAIAIIEIQSKGKPIYVDYMCLYQFKETWKIATKIFYTYPKAND
;
A
#
# COMPACT_ATOMS: atom_id res chain seq x y z
N MET A 1 -21.86 12.45 74.98
CA MET A 1 -20.57 12.14 74.33
C MET A 1 -20.88 11.27 73.12
N LYS A 2 -20.61 11.78 71.90
CA LYS A 2 -20.34 11.13 70.58
C LYS A 2 -20.66 9.61 70.45
N LEU A 3 -21.25 9.04 69.39
CA LEU A 3 -21.34 9.40 67.97
C LEU A 3 -22.37 8.47 67.27
N ASN A 4 -22.91 8.97 66.15
CA ASN A 4 -23.97 8.47 65.27
C ASN A 4 -23.59 7.30 64.31
N TYR A 5 -24.60 6.86 63.54
CA TYR A 5 -24.57 6.30 62.16
C TYR A 5 -24.38 4.78 62.00
N LEU A 6 -25.02 4.07 61.06
CA LEU A 6 -26.17 4.28 60.17
C LEU A 6 -26.40 2.92 59.48
N ILE A 7 -27.65 2.58 59.19
CA ILE A 7 -28.05 1.56 58.22
C ILE A 7 -27.45 1.92 56.84
N SER A 8 -26.78 1.00 56.15
CA SER A 8 -26.86 0.94 54.68
C SER A 8 -26.20 -0.33 54.09
N THR A 9 -27.06 -1.23 53.64
CA THR A 9 -27.07 -1.86 52.32
C THR A 9 -25.74 -2.26 51.66
N PHE A 10 -25.58 -3.58 51.54
CA PHE A 10 -24.60 -4.29 50.72
C PHE A 10 -24.69 -3.83 49.24
N LEU A 11 -23.66 -3.15 48.74
CA LEU A 11 -23.55 -2.73 47.35
C LEU A 11 -23.09 -3.94 46.50
N LEU A 12 -24.01 -4.50 45.71
CA LEU A 12 -23.71 -5.48 44.67
C LEU A 12 -22.71 -4.88 43.68
N LEU A 13 -21.52 -5.49 43.56
CA LEU A 13 -20.61 -5.26 42.44
C LEU A 13 -21.29 -5.72 41.15
N SER A 14 -21.85 -4.77 40.39
CA SER A 14 -22.12 -4.96 38.98
C SER A 14 -20.78 -4.94 38.24
N ILE A 15 -20.26 -6.13 37.94
CA ILE A 15 -19.22 -6.29 36.92
C ILE A 15 -19.91 -5.98 35.58
N SER A 16 -19.87 -4.72 35.18
CA SER A 16 -20.12 -4.34 33.80
C SER A 16 -18.99 -4.94 32.96
N SER A 17 -19.24 -6.13 32.44
CA SER A 17 -18.58 -6.61 31.23
C SER A 17 -18.89 -5.61 30.12
N ALA A 18 -18.09 -4.54 30.05
CA ALA A 18 -17.96 -3.74 28.85
C ALA A 18 -17.45 -4.70 27.78
N ALA A 19 -18.38 -5.28 27.03
CA ALA A 19 -18.07 -5.94 25.79
C ALA A 19 -17.30 -4.89 24.97
N PHE A 20 -16.01 -5.11 24.79
CA PHE A 20 -15.19 -4.36 23.87
C PHE A 20 -15.68 -4.75 22.48
N SER A 21 -16.81 -4.19 22.06
CA SER A 21 -17.25 -4.23 20.70
C SER A 21 -16.22 -3.43 19.93
N ASN A 22 -15.22 -4.13 19.38
CA ASN A 22 -14.47 -3.64 18.24
C ASN A 22 -15.49 -3.39 17.13
N GLN A 23 -16.08 -2.20 17.12
CA GLN A 23 -16.74 -1.66 15.94
C GLN A 23 -15.63 -1.47 14.92
N PHE A 24 -15.36 -2.52 14.14
CA PHE A 24 -14.78 -2.36 12.83
C PHE A 24 -15.79 -1.54 12.02
N SER A 25 -15.55 -0.23 12.01
CA SER A 25 -16.34 0.76 11.29
C SER A 25 -16.05 0.61 9.80
N ASN A 26 -16.88 -0.14 9.08
CA ASN A 26 -16.79 -0.24 7.63
C ASN A 26 -17.87 0.64 6.98
N ASN A 27 -17.46 1.44 5.99
CA ASN A 27 -17.95 1.34 4.60
C ASN A 27 -17.77 2.63 3.77
N ALA A 28 -17.54 3.81 4.38
CA ALA A 28 -17.24 5.04 3.62
C ALA A 28 -15.74 5.38 3.58
N ASN A 29 -15.05 5.25 4.72
CA ASN A 29 -13.61 5.50 4.79
C ASN A 29 -12.81 4.48 3.97
N ASP A 30 -13.22 3.21 3.94
CA ASP A 30 -12.46 2.17 3.25
C ASP A 30 -12.46 2.35 1.73
N SER A 31 -13.57 2.82 1.14
CA SER A 31 -13.63 3.08 -0.30
C SER A 31 -12.72 4.24 -0.69
N ASP A 32 -12.68 5.29 0.13
CA ASP A 32 -11.83 6.45 -0.10
C ASP A 32 -10.35 6.08 0.06
N GLU A 33 -10.01 5.28 1.08
CA GLU A 33 -8.64 4.82 1.27
C GLU A 33 -8.18 3.83 0.18
N ILE A 34 -9.06 2.97 -0.32
CA ILE A 34 -8.78 2.13 -1.50
C ILE A 34 -8.45 3.02 -2.71
N GLU A 35 -9.22 4.08 -2.94
CA GLU A 35 -8.96 5.00 -4.05
C GLU A 35 -7.66 5.79 -3.87
N ASN A 36 -7.37 6.24 -2.65
CA ASN A 36 -6.09 6.88 -2.32
C ASN A 36 -4.89 5.97 -2.59
N VAL A 37 -4.98 4.69 -2.20
CA VAL A 37 -3.95 3.67 -2.47
C VAL A 37 -3.76 3.49 -3.99
N LYS A 38 -4.85 3.33 -4.73
CA LYS A 38 -4.79 3.21 -6.20
C LYS A 38 -4.13 4.43 -6.82
N GLN A 39 -4.51 5.63 -6.38
CA GLN A 39 -3.97 6.87 -6.94
C GLN A 39 -2.47 7.01 -6.68
N VAL A 40 -1.98 6.63 -5.50
CA VAL A 40 -0.53 6.61 -5.22
C VAL A 40 0.20 5.66 -6.17
N ILE A 41 -0.35 4.47 -6.43
CA ILE A 41 0.25 3.50 -7.36
C ILE A 41 0.20 4.05 -8.80
N ILE A 42 -0.93 4.62 -9.24
CA ILE A 42 -1.06 5.19 -10.57
C ILE A 42 -0.04 6.33 -10.77
N GLU A 43 0.03 7.29 -9.85
CA GLU A 43 0.92 8.44 -9.96
C GLU A 43 2.39 8.04 -9.89
N SER A 44 2.77 7.27 -8.87
CA SER A 44 4.19 7.06 -8.56
C SER A 44 4.81 5.86 -9.28
N TYR A 45 4.01 4.87 -9.67
CA TYR A 45 4.49 3.68 -10.34
C TYR A 45 4.12 3.69 -11.82
N VAL A 46 2.83 3.70 -12.18
CA VAL A 46 2.42 3.63 -13.59
C VAL A 46 2.86 4.86 -14.37
N LYS A 47 2.42 6.05 -13.95
CA LYS A 47 2.81 7.31 -14.58
C LYS A 47 4.28 7.63 -14.33
N GLY A 48 4.68 7.60 -13.06
CA GLY A 48 6.03 7.97 -12.63
C GLY A 48 7.14 7.18 -13.33
N ILE A 49 7.00 5.86 -13.49
CA ILE A 49 8.04 5.01 -14.10
C ILE A 49 7.76 4.73 -15.57
N PHE A 50 6.56 4.26 -15.92
CA PHE A 50 6.30 3.79 -17.29
C PHE A 50 5.95 4.91 -18.26
N LEU A 51 4.97 5.75 -17.95
CA LEU A 51 4.36 6.65 -18.93
C LEU A 51 5.06 8.01 -19.05
N GLU A 52 5.61 8.54 -17.97
CA GLU A 52 6.19 9.88 -17.93
C GLU A 52 7.70 9.88 -17.63
N GLY A 53 8.19 8.88 -16.88
CA GLY A 53 9.60 8.84 -16.47
C GLY A 53 9.97 9.99 -15.52
N ASN A 54 9.10 10.30 -14.57
CA ASN A 54 9.21 11.47 -13.70
C ASN A 54 9.64 11.07 -12.27
N HIS A 55 10.92 11.29 -11.96
CA HIS A 55 11.50 10.94 -10.66
C HIS A 55 10.80 11.59 -9.46
N LYS A 56 10.18 12.77 -9.60
CA LYS A 56 9.48 13.44 -8.50
C LYS A 56 8.20 12.69 -8.11
N MET A 57 7.48 12.16 -9.11
CA MET A 57 6.29 11.34 -8.88
C MET A 57 6.66 10.04 -8.18
N VAL A 58 7.74 9.38 -8.63
CA VAL A 58 8.27 8.18 -7.98
C VAL A 58 8.62 8.48 -6.52
N LYS A 59 9.42 9.52 -6.26
CA LYS A 59 9.84 9.89 -4.90
C LYS A 59 8.68 10.20 -3.96
N LYS A 60 7.56 10.73 -4.48
CA LYS A 60 6.37 11.05 -3.67
C LYS A 60 5.71 9.78 -3.12
N GLY A 61 5.47 8.79 -3.97
CA GLY A 61 4.69 7.59 -3.62
C GLY A 61 5.49 6.39 -3.12
N TRP A 62 6.80 6.34 -3.34
CA TRP A 62 7.65 5.26 -2.80
C TRP A 62 8.30 5.67 -1.48
N HIS A 63 8.33 4.78 -0.50
CA HIS A 63 9.12 5.01 0.72
C HIS A 63 10.61 4.94 0.36
N PRO A 64 11.48 5.79 0.94
CA PRO A 64 12.93 5.77 0.65
C PRO A 64 13.59 4.41 0.91
N ASP A 65 13.14 3.71 1.96
CA ASP A 65 13.63 2.37 2.33
C ASP A 65 12.87 1.23 1.62
N CYS A 66 12.03 1.54 0.65
CA CYS A 66 11.29 0.51 -0.09
C CYS A 66 12.25 -0.32 -0.95
N ASP A 67 12.17 -1.63 -0.82
CA ASP A 67 12.81 -2.59 -1.72
C ASP A 67 11.78 -3.22 -2.67
N ILE A 68 12.15 -3.32 -3.95
CA ILE A 68 11.54 -4.25 -4.88
C ILE A 68 12.29 -5.57 -4.73
N VAL A 69 11.60 -6.62 -4.26
CA VAL A 69 12.19 -7.94 -4.03
C VAL A 69 11.95 -8.81 -5.26
N ILE A 70 13.04 -9.25 -5.86
CA ILE A 70 13.09 -9.97 -7.13
C ILE A 70 13.51 -11.41 -6.83
N LEU A 71 12.72 -12.38 -7.31
CA LEU A 71 13.10 -13.79 -7.31
C LEU A 71 13.82 -14.12 -8.62
N GLU A 72 15.13 -14.37 -8.56
CA GLU A 72 15.94 -14.75 -9.71
C GLU A 72 16.75 -16.01 -9.39
N LYS A 73 16.62 -17.05 -10.23
CA LYS A 73 17.36 -18.31 -10.10
C LYS A 73 17.31 -18.91 -8.68
N GLY A 74 16.13 -18.86 -8.05
CA GLY A 74 15.89 -19.37 -6.70
C GLY A 74 16.46 -18.51 -5.56
N LYS A 75 16.95 -17.30 -5.85
CA LYS A 75 17.50 -16.38 -4.85
C LYS A 75 16.73 -15.06 -4.87
N LEU A 76 16.68 -14.41 -3.70
CA LEU A 76 16.10 -13.08 -3.57
C LEU A 76 17.18 -12.01 -3.79
N VAL A 77 16.87 -11.07 -4.68
CA VAL A 77 17.65 -9.85 -4.92
C VAL A 77 16.76 -8.67 -4.53
N LYS A 78 17.34 -7.67 -3.88
CA LYS A 78 16.65 -6.44 -3.51
C LYS A 78 17.12 -5.29 -4.39
N LEU A 79 16.18 -4.61 -5.04
CA LEU A 79 16.42 -3.38 -5.77
C LEU A 79 15.76 -2.22 -5.01
N PRO A 80 16.52 -1.30 -4.42
CA PRO A 80 15.96 -0.15 -3.73
C PRO A 80 15.12 0.70 -4.68
N ALA A 81 13.95 1.18 -4.26
CA ALA A 81 13.10 2.07 -5.06
C ALA A 81 13.84 3.38 -5.43
N GLN A 82 14.81 3.81 -4.61
CA GLN A 82 15.69 4.93 -4.88
C GLN A 82 16.46 4.78 -6.22
N TYR A 83 16.74 3.55 -6.66
CA TYR A 83 17.30 3.29 -7.98
C TYR A 83 16.48 3.94 -9.11
N TRP A 84 15.14 3.85 -9.04
CA TRP A 84 14.26 4.43 -10.05
C TRP A 84 14.26 5.96 -9.99
N VAL A 85 14.31 6.53 -8.79
CA VAL A 85 14.43 7.98 -8.60
C VAL A 85 15.72 8.48 -9.24
N ASP A 86 16.85 7.84 -8.97
CA ASP A 86 18.16 8.26 -9.48
C ASP A 86 18.26 8.06 -11.00
N ARG A 87 17.77 6.92 -11.50
CA ARG A 87 17.72 6.61 -12.94
C ARG A 87 16.93 7.67 -13.70
N LEU A 88 15.73 7.99 -13.25
CA LEU A 88 14.83 8.94 -13.92
C LEU A 88 15.25 10.40 -13.69
N LYS A 89 15.97 10.70 -12.60
CA LYS A 89 16.60 12.00 -12.42
C LYS A 89 17.70 12.22 -13.46
N LYS A 90 18.48 11.19 -13.78
CA LYS A 90 19.55 11.24 -14.80
C LYS A 90 19.00 11.21 -16.23
N ASN A 91 17.93 10.45 -16.47
CA ASN A 91 17.33 10.29 -17.79
C ASN A 91 15.79 10.26 -17.66
N PRO A 92 15.13 11.43 -17.68
CA PRO A 92 13.68 11.55 -17.49
C PRO A 92 12.95 11.15 -18.77
N LYS A 93 12.83 9.84 -19.00
CA LYS A 93 12.14 9.26 -20.14
C LYS A 93 11.21 8.15 -19.69
N PRO A 94 10.03 8.00 -20.34
CA PRO A 94 9.15 6.87 -20.08
C PRO A 94 9.90 5.55 -20.27
N LEU A 95 9.67 4.60 -19.37
CA LEU A 95 10.19 3.24 -19.53
C LEU A 95 9.44 2.49 -20.65
N ASP A 96 8.12 2.68 -20.72
CA ASP A 96 7.26 2.15 -21.77
C ASP A 96 5.98 3.00 -21.85
N PRO A 97 5.83 3.85 -22.88
CA PRO A 97 4.70 4.77 -22.98
C PRO A 97 3.38 4.09 -23.40
N TYR A 98 3.40 2.79 -23.69
CA TYR A 98 2.22 2.03 -24.13
C TYR A 98 1.63 1.15 -23.02
N VAL A 99 2.07 1.36 -21.78
CA VAL A 99 1.62 0.56 -20.65
C VAL A 99 0.17 0.91 -20.29
N THR A 100 -0.64 -0.14 -20.13
CA THR A 100 -1.95 -0.08 -19.48
C THR A 100 -1.92 -0.92 -18.21
N TYR A 101 -2.91 -0.73 -17.35
CA TYR A 101 -2.96 -1.44 -16.07
C TYR A 101 -4.38 -1.83 -15.68
N LYS A 102 -4.47 -2.82 -14.81
CA LYS A 102 -5.72 -3.27 -14.18
C LYS A 102 -5.45 -3.59 -12.71
N PHE A 103 -6.22 -2.99 -11.81
CA PHE A 103 -6.25 -3.45 -10.42
C PHE A 103 -7.02 -4.76 -10.34
N VAL A 104 -6.34 -5.79 -9.86
CA VAL A 104 -6.92 -7.12 -9.60
C VAL A 104 -7.60 -7.12 -8.24
N ASP A 105 -6.95 -6.57 -7.23
CA ASP A 105 -7.48 -6.44 -5.88
C ASP A 105 -6.78 -5.30 -5.14
N VAL A 106 -7.49 -4.66 -4.20
CA VAL A 106 -6.92 -3.68 -3.27
C VAL A 106 -7.62 -3.85 -1.93
N LYS A 107 -6.84 -4.08 -0.87
CA LYS A 107 -7.37 -4.20 0.49
C LYS A 107 -6.66 -3.21 1.40
N VAL A 108 -7.45 -2.57 2.26
CA VAL A 108 -6.98 -1.65 3.30
C VAL A 108 -7.44 -2.17 4.65
N THR A 109 -6.58 -2.07 5.66
CA THR A 109 -6.91 -2.37 7.05
C THR A 109 -6.16 -1.38 7.93
N GLY A 110 -6.89 -0.39 8.45
CA GLY A 110 -6.28 0.72 9.17
C GLY A 110 -5.22 1.42 8.32
N TYR A 111 -4.00 1.54 8.85
CA TYR A 111 -2.88 2.22 8.19
C TYR A 111 -2.11 1.35 7.18
N ALA A 112 -2.54 0.11 6.92
CA ALA A 112 -1.84 -0.85 6.06
C ALA A 112 -2.69 -1.25 4.86
N ALA A 113 -2.06 -1.47 3.71
CA ALA A 113 -2.75 -1.89 2.50
C ALA A 113 -1.93 -2.86 1.65
N ILE A 114 -2.62 -3.67 0.85
CA ILE A 114 -2.05 -4.44 -0.25
C ILE A 114 -2.83 -4.15 -1.53
N ALA A 115 -2.10 -3.97 -2.62
CA ALA A 115 -2.66 -3.84 -3.96
C ALA A 115 -2.03 -4.89 -4.89
N ILE A 116 -2.87 -5.52 -5.69
CA ILE A 116 -2.47 -6.42 -6.77
C ILE A 116 -2.82 -5.71 -8.07
N ILE A 117 -1.81 -5.41 -8.88
CA ILE A 117 -1.96 -4.68 -10.14
C ILE A 117 -1.32 -5.47 -11.27
N GLU A 118 -2.08 -5.71 -12.33
CA GLU A 118 -1.57 -6.25 -13.58
C GLU A 118 -1.11 -5.10 -14.48
N ILE A 119 0.10 -5.23 -15.01
CA ILE A 119 0.70 -4.30 -15.96
C ILE A 119 0.75 -4.99 -17.32
N GLN A 120 0.26 -4.28 -18.34
CA GLN A 120 0.24 -4.75 -19.72
C GLN A 120 1.02 -3.77 -20.61
N SER A 121 1.72 -4.29 -21.60
CA SER A 121 2.34 -3.49 -22.66
C SER A 121 1.80 -3.94 -24.01
N LYS A 122 1.32 -2.99 -24.82
CA LYS A 122 0.72 -3.26 -26.14
C LYS A 122 -0.37 -4.35 -26.09
N GLY A 123 -1.19 -4.31 -25.03
CA GLY A 123 -2.30 -5.25 -24.81
C GLY A 123 -1.89 -6.66 -24.34
N LYS A 124 -0.60 -6.91 -24.09
CA LYS A 124 -0.11 -8.18 -23.53
C LYS A 124 0.31 -7.99 -22.06
N PRO A 125 -0.09 -8.87 -21.14
CA PRO A 125 0.35 -8.76 -19.74
C PRO A 125 1.85 -9.04 -19.61
N ILE A 126 2.54 -8.20 -18.84
CA ILE A 126 3.99 -8.30 -18.62
C ILE A 126 4.33 -8.53 -17.14
N TYR A 127 3.55 -7.97 -16.22
CA TYR A 127 3.74 -8.18 -14.78
C TYR A 127 2.41 -8.33 -14.05
N VAL A 128 2.41 -9.12 -12.97
CA VAL A 128 1.46 -8.97 -11.86
C VAL A 128 2.27 -8.55 -10.64
N ASP A 129 2.02 -7.33 -10.17
CA ASP A 129 2.74 -6.77 -9.03
C ASP A 129 1.89 -6.85 -7.77
N TYR A 130 2.54 -7.26 -6.67
CA TYR A 130 1.97 -7.26 -5.33
C TYR A 130 2.67 -6.16 -4.54
N MET A 131 1.94 -5.13 -4.18
CA MET A 131 2.47 -3.94 -3.52
C MET A 131 1.88 -3.80 -2.13
N CYS A 132 2.75 -3.74 -1.12
CA CYS A 132 2.34 -3.39 0.22
C CYS A 132 2.58 -1.89 0.47
N LEU A 133 1.62 -1.23 1.09
CA LEU A 133 1.67 0.19 1.39
C LEU A 133 1.36 0.46 2.86
N TYR A 134 1.91 1.55 3.37
CA TYR A 134 1.53 2.12 4.66
C TYR A 134 1.09 3.57 4.51
N GLN A 135 0.12 3.98 5.32
CA GLN A 135 -0.30 5.37 5.45
C GLN A 135 0.65 6.09 6.40
N PHE A 136 1.31 7.12 5.88
CA PHE A 136 2.08 8.07 6.70
C PHE A 136 1.23 9.33 6.92
N LYS A 137 1.66 10.22 7.83
CA LYS A 137 0.90 11.42 8.23
C LYS A 137 0.35 12.26 7.06
N GLU A 138 1.03 12.27 5.93
CA GLU A 138 0.70 13.11 4.78
C GLU A 138 0.11 12.32 3.60
N THR A 139 0.47 11.04 3.42
CA THR A 139 0.06 10.23 2.27
C THR A 139 0.43 8.75 2.43
N TRP A 140 -0.21 7.89 1.63
CA TRP A 140 0.21 6.50 1.45
C TRP A 140 1.55 6.41 0.74
N LYS A 141 2.36 5.43 1.12
CA LYS A 141 3.62 5.11 0.44
C LYS A 141 3.77 3.62 0.23
N ILE A 142 4.30 3.25 -0.93
CA ILE A 142 4.71 1.88 -1.25
C ILE A 142 5.91 1.53 -0.38
N ALA A 143 5.74 0.48 0.43
CA ALA A 143 6.74 0.01 1.40
C ALA A 143 7.54 -1.18 0.87
N THR A 144 6.94 -2.03 0.03
CA THR A 144 7.65 -3.08 -0.72
C THR A 144 6.83 -3.55 -1.91
N LYS A 145 7.50 -4.16 -2.87
CA LYS A 145 6.90 -4.79 -4.05
C LYS A 145 7.56 -6.14 -4.32
N ILE A 146 6.74 -7.15 -4.62
CA ILE A 146 7.16 -8.35 -5.37
C ILE A 146 6.35 -8.46 -6.66
N PHE A 147 6.76 -9.32 -7.58
CA PHE A 147 6.03 -9.48 -8.83
C PHE A 147 6.22 -10.84 -9.47
N TYR A 148 5.25 -11.19 -10.30
CA TYR A 148 5.36 -12.23 -11.32
C TYR A 148 5.64 -11.57 -12.67
N THR A 149 6.54 -12.16 -13.45
CA THR A 149 6.80 -11.74 -14.84
C THR A 149 6.24 -12.78 -15.79
N TYR A 150 5.41 -12.35 -16.73
CA TYR A 150 4.96 -13.24 -17.79
C TYR A 150 6.12 -13.60 -18.71
N PRO A 151 6.22 -14.86 -19.19
CA PRO A 151 7.21 -15.23 -20.18
C PRO A 151 7.11 -14.31 -21.40
N LYS A 152 8.25 -13.80 -21.86
CA LYS A 152 8.28 -13.07 -23.13
C LYS A 152 7.90 -14.06 -24.22
N ALA A 153 6.92 -13.70 -25.06
CA ALA A 153 6.73 -14.42 -26.31
C ALA A 153 8.05 -14.31 -27.09
N ASN A 154 8.54 -15.44 -27.60
CA ASN A 154 9.63 -15.42 -28.57
C ASN A 154 9.06 -14.76 -29.83
N ASP A 155 9.41 -13.50 -30.07
CA ASP A 155 9.20 -12.84 -31.36
C ASP A 155 10.22 -13.37 -32.38
#